data_AF-A0AAV2WLM8-F1
#
_entry.id   AF-A0AAV2WLM8-F1
#
_cell.length_a   1.000
_cell.length_b   1.000
_cell.length_c   1.000
_cell.angle_alpha   90.00
_cell.angle_beta   90.00
_cell.angle_gamma   90.00
#
_symmetry.space_group_name_H-M   'P 1'
#
loop_
_entity.id
_entity.type
_entity.pdbx_description
1 polymer ?
#
loop_
_entity_poly.entity_id
_entity_poly.type
_entity_poly.pdbx_seq_one_letter_code
_entity_poly.pdbx_strand_id
1 'polypeptide(L)'
;MARQLGYGGGVAVRRRVNVGRGVALVLQARRQKLVDSECGCGGGRHASVAPSVAVMTAAGTSKVEARRRAREATRRANEARAAREKANIENAANYMVAKARLAEIDAWETERLAAVTELVRAEATKRRAGTRAAAGAAIRLLRESGETLTTIAELTGDGLGEVRAMLRHAPKIEKRTARKGSHALGGFGVVGPSEGPGGGATDNPEAASA
;
A
#
# COMPACT_ATOMS: atom_id res chain seq x y z
N MET A 1 -18.90 -39.35 7.81
CA MET A 1 -18.11 -38.60 8.81
C MET A 1 -17.60 -37.31 8.16
N ALA A 2 -18.39 -36.23 8.27
CA ALA A 2 -18.06 -34.92 7.71
C ALA A 2 -17.36 -34.07 8.79
N ARG A 3 -16.17 -33.54 8.48
CA ARG A 3 -15.43 -32.63 9.36
C ARG A 3 -15.87 -31.20 9.11
N GLN A 4 -16.49 -30.63 10.12
CA GLN A 4 -16.94 -29.25 10.20
C GLN A 4 -15.78 -28.40 10.72
N LEU A 5 -15.19 -27.56 9.85
CA LEU A 5 -14.19 -26.55 10.23
C LEU A 5 -14.90 -25.22 10.41
N GLY A 6 -15.13 -24.84 11.68
CA GLY A 6 -15.61 -23.51 12.05
C GLY A 6 -14.49 -22.48 11.91
N TYR A 7 -14.57 -21.64 10.88
CA TYR A 7 -13.81 -20.41 10.79
C TYR A 7 -14.54 -19.31 11.58
N GLY A 8 -13.93 -18.92 12.71
CA GLY A 8 -14.39 -17.83 13.56
C GLY A 8 -14.35 -16.50 12.82
N GLY A 9 -15.45 -15.76 12.92
CA GLY A 9 -15.70 -14.51 12.22
C GLY A 9 -14.77 -13.38 12.64
N GLY A 10 -13.92 -12.96 11.70
CA GLY A 10 -13.33 -11.62 11.71
C GLY A 10 -14.32 -10.66 11.06
N VAL A 11 -14.95 -9.80 11.86
CA VAL A 11 -15.83 -8.73 11.38
C VAL A 11 -14.98 -7.72 10.61
N ALA A 12 -14.88 -7.91 9.29
CA ALA A 12 -14.30 -6.94 8.39
C ALA A 12 -15.23 -5.72 8.33
N VAL A 13 -14.96 -4.72 9.16
CA VAL A 13 -15.56 -3.39 9.04
C VAL A 13 -15.03 -2.77 7.76
N ARG A 14 -15.68 -3.09 6.63
CA ARG A 14 -15.49 -2.38 5.37
C ARG A 14 -15.97 -0.94 5.57
N ARG A 15 -15.06 -0.05 5.95
CA ARG A 15 -15.32 1.40 5.82
C ARG A 15 -15.41 1.69 4.33
N ARG A 16 -16.63 1.72 3.79
CA ARG A 16 -16.91 2.34 2.50
C ARG A 16 -16.47 3.80 2.60
N VAL A 17 -15.31 4.13 2.05
CA VAL A 17 -14.95 5.52 1.80
C VAL A 17 -15.95 6.02 0.76
N ASN A 18 -16.87 6.88 1.19
CA ASN A 18 -17.95 7.40 0.37
C ASN A 18 -17.40 8.49 -0.57
N VAL A 19 -16.63 8.07 -1.59
CA VAL A 19 -16.01 8.96 -2.59
C VAL A 19 -17.06 9.60 -3.52
N GLY A 20 -18.28 9.04 -3.59
CA GLY A 20 -19.35 9.53 -4.45
C GLY A 20 -20.00 10.85 -4.00
N ARG A 21 -19.94 11.22 -2.71
CA ARG A 21 -20.57 12.43 -2.20
C ARG A 21 -19.83 13.72 -2.57
N GLY A 22 -18.51 13.67 -2.71
CA GLY A 22 -17.70 14.85 -3.07
C GLY A 22 -17.92 15.29 -4.52
N VAL A 23 -18.01 14.32 -5.44
CA VAL A 23 -18.22 14.58 -6.87
C VAL A 23 -19.63 15.14 -7.13
N ALA A 24 -20.64 14.62 -6.44
CA ALA A 24 -22.03 15.12 -6.53
C ALA A 24 -22.16 16.57 -6.03
N LEU A 25 -21.51 16.94 -4.93
CA LEU A 25 -21.55 18.31 -4.38
C LEU A 25 -20.85 19.32 -5.30
N VAL A 26 -19.71 18.96 -5.90
CA VAL A 26 -19.01 19.84 -6.85
C VAL A 26 -19.81 20.03 -8.13
N LEU A 27 -20.47 18.98 -8.64
CA LEU A 27 -21.37 19.08 -9.80
C LEU A 27 -22.62 19.92 -9.49
N GLN A 28 -23.19 19.81 -8.29
CA GLN A 28 -24.39 20.55 -7.87
C GLN A 28 -24.09 22.05 -7.66
N ALA A 29 -22.95 22.38 -7.04
CA ALA A 29 -22.49 23.76 -6.89
C ALA A 29 -22.19 24.44 -8.25
N ARG A 30 -21.76 23.67 -9.25
CA ARG A 30 -21.50 24.18 -10.61
C ARG A 30 -22.79 24.36 -11.43
N ARG A 31 -23.84 23.59 -11.14
CA ARG A 31 -25.17 23.77 -11.75
C ARG A 31 -25.87 25.03 -11.25
N GLN A 32 -25.67 25.41 -9.98
CA GLN A 32 -26.16 26.68 -9.43
C GLN A 32 -25.47 27.89 -10.08
N LYS A 33 -24.13 27.85 -10.23
CA LYS A 33 -23.37 28.95 -10.87
C LYS A 33 -23.66 29.19 -12.36
N LEU A 34 -24.27 28.21 -13.05
CA LEU A 34 -24.67 28.36 -14.45
C LEU A 34 -26.03 29.07 -14.61
N VAL A 35 -26.86 29.14 -13.55
CA VAL A 35 -28.17 29.81 -13.58
C VAL A 35 -28.05 31.31 -13.30
N ASP A 36 -27.05 31.74 -12.53
CA ASP A 36 -26.88 33.15 -12.13
C ASP A 36 -26.01 33.99 -13.10
N SER A 37 -25.51 33.41 -14.19
CA SER A 37 -24.84 34.18 -15.24
C SER A 37 -25.86 34.68 -16.26
N GLU A 38 -26.87 35.43 -15.78
CA GLU A 38 -27.65 36.33 -16.62
C GLU A 38 -26.66 37.25 -17.36
N CYS A 39 -26.53 37.02 -18.67
CA CYS A 39 -25.92 37.95 -19.60
C CYS A 39 -26.70 39.26 -19.54
N GLY A 40 -26.31 40.16 -18.63
CA GLY A 40 -26.81 41.52 -18.50
C GLY A 40 -26.45 42.35 -19.74
N CYS A 41 -27.22 42.17 -20.82
CA CYS A 41 -27.27 43.10 -21.93
C CYS A 41 -28.10 44.32 -21.49
N GLY A 42 -27.51 45.19 -20.66
CA GLY A 42 -28.07 46.47 -20.25
C GLY A 42 -28.17 47.45 -21.42
N GLY A 43 -29.15 47.25 -22.30
CA GLY A 43 -29.52 48.21 -23.34
C GLY A 43 -30.38 49.32 -22.75
N GLY A 44 -29.74 50.36 -22.22
CA GLY A 44 -30.43 51.59 -21.78
C GLY A 44 -31.18 52.23 -22.94
N ARG A 45 -32.50 52.30 -22.84
CA ARG A 45 -33.36 53.09 -23.72
C ARG A 45 -33.39 54.51 -23.15
N HIS A 46 -32.73 55.46 -23.81
CA HIS A 46 -33.03 56.87 -23.63
C HIS A 46 -33.87 57.33 -24.82
N ALA A 47 -35.09 57.75 -24.52
CA ALA A 47 -35.96 58.48 -25.43
C ALA A 47 -35.37 59.88 -25.65
N SER A 48 -35.17 60.26 -26.91
CA SER A 48 -35.04 61.67 -27.29
C SER A 48 -35.52 61.84 -28.73
N VAL A 49 -36.65 62.53 -28.84
CA VAL A 49 -37.09 63.48 -29.87
C VAL A 49 -36.28 63.47 -31.19
N ALA A 50 -37.00 63.25 -32.30
CA ALA A 50 -36.48 63.31 -33.67
C ALA A 50 -35.97 64.71 -34.04
N PRO A 51 -34.95 64.77 -34.92
CA PRO A 51 -35.13 65.55 -36.13
C PRO A 51 -34.81 64.75 -37.40
N SER A 52 -35.53 65.10 -38.46
CA SER A 52 -35.38 64.61 -39.83
C SER A 52 -33.98 64.87 -40.39
N VAL A 53 -33.22 63.82 -40.73
CA VAL A 53 -32.04 63.92 -41.60
C VAL A 53 -31.87 62.67 -42.46
N ALA A 54 -31.46 62.93 -43.70
CA ALA A 54 -31.26 62.04 -44.85
C ALA A 54 -30.61 60.68 -44.56
N VAL A 55 -31.13 59.67 -45.26
CA VAL A 55 -30.50 58.36 -45.45
C VAL A 55 -29.16 58.55 -46.18
N MET A 56 -28.08 58.69 -45.41
CA MET A 56 -26.71 58.57 -45.88
C MET A 56 -26.22 57.15 -45.51
N THR A 57 -26.09 56.30 -46.52
CA THR A 57 -25.74 54.87 -46.43
C THR A 57 -24.31 54.57 -45.92
N ALA A 58 -23.54 55.57 -45.47
CA ALA A 58 -22.16 55.43 -45.04
C ALA A 58 -21.94 55.42 -43.50
N ALA A 59 -22.81 56.03 -42.69
CA ALA A 59 -22.63 56.07 -41.23
C ALA A 59 -23.05 54.77 -40.50
N GLY A 60 -23.88 53.94 -41.15
CA GLY A 60 -24.37 52.67 -40.59
C GLY A 60 -23.32 51.56 -40.56
N THR A 61 -22.36 51.56 -41.48
CA THR A 61 -21.34 50.51 -41.61
C THR A 61 -20.31 50.56 -40.48
N SER A 62 -19.84 51.75 -40.09
CA SER A 62 -18.88 51.95 -38.97
C SER A 62 -19.41 51.45 -37.62
N LYS A 63 -20.68 51.72 -37.30
CA LYS A 63 -21.33 51.25 -36.06
C LYS A 63 -21.55 49.72 -36.07
N VAL A 64 -21.90 49.16 -37.22
CA VAL A 64 -22.08 47.71 -37.41
C VAL A 64 -20.73 46.99 -37.31
N GLU A 65 -19.67 47.54 -37.89
CA GLU A 65 -18.31 47.01 -37.76
C GLU A 65 -17.79 47.09 -36.33
N ALA A 66 -18.01 48.19 -35.62
CA ALA A 66 -17.64 48.31 -34.21
C ALA A 66 -18.33 47.23 -33.35
N ARG A 67 -19.62 46.98 -33.60
CA ARG A 67 -20.38 45.89 -32.94
C ARG A 67 -19.86 44.51 -33.32
N ARG A 68 -19.46 44.30 -34.57
CA ARG A 68 -18.86 43.05 -35.03
C ARG A 68 -17.52 42.79 -34.34
N ARG A 69 -16.62 43.79 -34.30
CA ARG A 69 -15.33 43.70 -33.61
C ARG A 69 -15.50 43.44 -32.12
N ALA A 70 -16.46 44.10 -31.47
CA ALA A 70 -16.78 43.84 -30.06
C ALA A 70 -17.26 42.39 -29.82
N ARG A 71 -18.14 41.86 -30.68
CA ARG A 71 -18.62 40.46 -30.61
C ARG A 71 -17.51 39.45 -30.87
N GLU A 72 -16.63 39.72 -31.81
CA GLU A 72 -15.48 38.84 -32.11
C GLU A 72 -14.46 38.86 -30.98
N ALA A 73 -14.24 40.02 -30.33
CA ALA A 73 -13.38 40.13 -29.16
C ALA A 73 -13.96 39.36 -27.95
N THR A 74 -15.27 39.45 -27.70
CA THR A 74 -15.93 38.67 -26.63
C THR A 74 -15.93 37.19 -26.95
N ARG A 75 -16.17 36.79 -28.21
CA ARG A 75 -16.08 35.39 -28.65
C ARG A 75 -14.69 34.82 -28.39
N ARG A 76 -13.63 35.52 -28.81
CA ARG A 76 -12.24 35.08 -28.56
C ARG A 76 -11.92 34.99 -27.07
N ALA A 77 -12.39 35.94 -26.26
CA ALA A 77 -12.21 35.90 -24.81
C ALA A 77 -12.95 34.71 -24.16
N ASN A 78 -14.12 34.36 -24.67
CA ASN A 78 -14.91 33.22 -24.19
C ASN A 78 -14.29 31.88 -24.61
N GLU A 79 -13.80 31.76 -25.85
CA GLU A 79 -13.07 30.59 -26.33
C GLU A 79 -11.81 30.33 -25.49
N ALA A 80 -11.04 31.38 -25.19
CA ALA A 80 -9.86 31.27 -24.32
C ALA A 80 -10.21 30.82 -22.88
N ARG A 81 -11.33 31.30 -22.32
CA ARG A 81 -11.82 30.81 -21.01
C ARG A 81 -12.25 29.35 -21.08
N ALA A 82 -12.97 28.95 -22.12
CA ALA A 82 -13.44 27.58 -22.29
C ALA A 82 -12.27 26.59 -22.43
N ALA A 83 -11.23 26.96 -23.19
CA ALA A 83 -10.02 26.15 -23.33
C ALA A 83 -9.30 25.95 -21.98
N ARG A 84 -9.13 27.02 -21.20
CA ARG A 84 -8.53 26.94 -19.86
C ARG A 84 -9.37 26.09 -18.92
N GLU A 85 -10.68 26.25 -18.94
CA GLU A 85 -11.57 25.48 -18.07
C GLU A 85 -11.52 23.99 -18.40
N LYS A 86 -11.49 23.63 -19.68
CA LYS A 86 -11.31 22.23 -20.10
C LYS A 86 -9.99 21.65 -19.57
N ALA A 87 -8.88 22.37 -19.76
CA ALA A 87 -7.57 21.94 -19.27
C ALA A 87 -7.54 21.84 -17.72
N ASN A 88 -8.18 22.78 -17.02
CA ASN A 88 -8.28 22.75 -15.56
C ASN A 88 -9.05 21.54 -15.06
N ILE A 89 -10.16 21.17 -15.72
CA ILE A 89 -10.93 19.97 -15.37
C ILE A 89 -10.09 18.71 -15.55
N GLU A 90 -9.39 18.60 -16.67
CA GLU A 90 -8.53 17.45 -16.97
C GLU A 90 -7.38 17.34 -15.96
N ASN A 91 -6.69 18.45 -15.68
CA ASN A 91 -5.63 18.49 -14.67
C ASN A 91 -6.15 18.16 -13.27
N ALA A 92 -7.34 18.64 -12.90
CA ALA A 92 -7.97 18.30 -11.63
C ALA A 92 -8.31 16.81 -11.54
N ALA A 93 -8.80 16.20 -12.62
CA ALA A 93 -9.05 14.77 -12.67
C ALA A 93 -7.76 13.96 -12.49
N ASN A 94 -6.70 14.33 -13.22
CA ASN A 94 -5.39 13.69 -13.12
C ASN A 94 -4.81 13.79 -11.71
N TYR A 95 -4.91 14.98 -11.10
CA TYR A 95 -4.48 15.19 -9.71
C TYR A 95 -5.25 14.30 -8.72
N MET A 96 -6.57 14.19 -8.87
CA MET A 96 -7.39 13.37 -7.98
C MET A 96 -7.07 11.87 -8.10
N VAL A 97 -6.80 11.39 -9.32
CA VAL A 97 -6.34 10.01 -9.56
C VAL A 97 -4.98 9.78 -8.92
N ALA A 98 -4.02 10.68 -9.14
CA ALA A 98 -2.69 10.58 -8.55
C ALA A 98 -2.75 10.57 -7.02
N LYS A 99 -3.58 11.44 -6.42
CA LYS A 99 -3.80 11.48 -4.98
C LYS A 99 -4.40 10.17 -4.44
N ALA A 100 -5.37 9.59 -5.14
CA ALA A 100 -5.95 8.31 -4.75
C ALA A 100 -4.90 7.19 -4.81
N ARG A 101 -4.07 7.19 -5.86
CA ARG A 101 -3.00 6.20 -6.02
C ARG A 101 -1.92 6.31 -4.93
N LEU A 102 -1.55 7.53 -4.52
CA LEU A 102 -0.64 7.74 -3.40
C LEU A 102 -1.22 7.15 -2.11
N ALA A 103 -2.49 7.41 -1.82
CA ALA A 103 -3.14 6.84 -0.63
C ALA A 103 -3.21 5.30 -0.65
N GLU A 104 -3.38 4.69 -1.83
CA GLU A 104 -3.29 3.23 -1.99
C GLU A 104 -1.87 2.70 -1.71
N ILE A 105 -0.84 3.40 -2.17
CA ILE A 105 0.57 3.04 -1.93
C ILE A 105 0.89 3.14 -0.45
N ASP A 106 0.48 4.23 0.22
CA ASP A 106 0.69 4.41 1.65
C ASP A 106 -0.02 3.30 2.47
N ALA A 107 -1.26 2.96 2.10
CA ALA A 107 -1.97 1.86 2.73
C ALA A 107 -1.24 0.52 2.52
N TRP A 108 -0.80 0.23 1.30
CA TRP A 108 -0.03 -0.96 0.99
C TRP A 108 1.28 -1.04 1.77
N GLU A 109 2.03 0.06 1.88
CA GLU A 109 3.29 0.12 2.62
C GLU A 109 3.04 -0.17 4.12
N THR A 110 2.08 0.53 4.72
CA THR A 110 1.76 0.34 6.14
C THR A 110 1.31 -1.07 6.47
N GLU A 111 0.43 -1.66 5.65
CA GLU A 111 0.00 -3.06 5.81
C GLU A 111 1.18 -4.03 5.66
N ARG A 112 2.08 -3.80 4.70
CA ARG A 112 3.22 -4.68 4.44
C ARG A 112 4.23 -4.62 5.58
N LEU A 113 4.55 -3.42 6.08
CA LEU A 113 5.45 -3.23 7.22
C LEU A 113 4.87 -3.86 8.49
N ALA A 114 3.56 -3.72 8.73
CA ALA A 114 2.90 -4.37 9.86
C ALA A 114 3.03 -5.89 9.78
N ALA A 115 2.76 -6.48 8.60
CA ALA A 115 2.88 -7.93 8.40
C ALA A 115 4.32 -8.43 8.63
N VAL A 116 5.32 -7.75 8.07
CA VAL A 116 6.73 -8.12 8.27
C VAL A 116 7.15 -7.97 9.73
N THR A 117 6.74 -6.89 10.38
CA THR A 117 7.06 -6.64 11.79
C THR A 117 6.53 -7.75 12.69
N GLU A 118 5.28 -8.18 12.48
CA GLU A 118 4.69 -9.27 13.26
C GLU A 118 5.38 -10.61 13.00
N LEU A 119 5.74 -10.92 11.75
CA LEU A 119 6.53 -12.11 11.43
C LEU A 119 7.90 -12.12 12.13
N VAL A 120 8.61 -10.99 12.07
CA VAL A 120 9.92 -10.86 12.72
C VAL A 120 9.80 -10.96 14.23
N ARG A 121 8.76 -10.35 14.84
CA ARG A 121 8.49 -10.45 16.28
C ARG A 121 8.17 -11.88 16.71
N ALA A 122 7.37 -12.59 15.95
CA ALA A 122 7.04 -13.99 16.21
C ALA A 122 8.30 -14.87 16.15
N GLU A 123 9.10 -14.73 15.10
CA GLU A 123 10.34 -15.48 14.93
C GLU A 123 11.38 -15.13 16.00
N ALA A 124 11.55 -13.85 16.33
CA ALA A 124 12.43 -13.42 17.42
C ALA A 124 11.98 -14.00 18.77
N THR A 125 10.66 -14.07 19.03
CA THR A 125 10.11 -14.68 20.25
C THR A 125 10.41 -16.18 20.29
N LYS A 126 10.23 -16.88 19.18
CA LYS A 126 10.57 -18.30 19.05
C LYS A 126 12.06 -18.56 19.30
N ARG A 127 12.94 -17.76 18.69
CA ARG A 127 14.40 -17.86 18.89
C ARG A 127 14.77 -17.62 20.34
N ARG A 128 14.27 -16.54 20.96
CA ARG A 128 14.51 -16.26 22.39
C ARG A 128 14.02 -17.40 23.28
N ALA A 129 12.83 -17.95 23.01
CA ALA A 129 12.32 -19.10 23.77
C ALA A 129 13.22 -20.32 23.63
N GLY A 130 13.68 -20.63 22.42
CA GLY A 130 14.64 -21.72 22.16
C GLY A 130 15.97 -21.51 22.89
N THR A 131 16.55 -20.31 22.83
CA THR A 131 17.79 -19.97 23.53
C THR A 131 17.63 -20.09 25.04
N ARG A 132 16.53 -19.57 25.62
CA ARG A 132 16.26 -19.72 27.07
C ARG A 132 16.09 -21.18 27.47
N ALA A 133 15.43 -22.00 26.64
CA ALA A 133 15.28 -23.42 26.90
C ALA A 133 16.64 -24.16 26.86
N ALA A 134 17.50 -23.82 25.90
CA ALA A 134 18.86 -24.37 25.82
C ALA A 134 19.70 -23.96 27.03
N ALA A 135 19.65 -22.69 27.45
CA ALA A 135 20.32 -22.20 28.65
C ALA A 135 19.82 -22.92 29.91
N GLY A 136 18.50 -23.07 30.08
CA GLY A 136 17.92 -23.83 31.18
C GLY A 136 18.33 -25.29 31.19
N ALA A 137 18.43 -25.93 30.02
CA ALA A 137 18.93 -27.29 29.88
C ALA A 137 20.39 -27.41 30.32
N ALA A 138 21.25 -26.47 29.93
CA ALA A 138 22.66 -26.43 30.35
C ALA A 138 22.80 -26.26 31.86
N ILE A 139 22.05 -25.34 32.47
CA ILE A 139 22.05 -25.16 33.94
C ILE A 139 21.60 -26.43 34.64
N ARG A 140 20.60 -27.15 34.10
CA ARG A 140 20.20 -28.44 34.66
C ARG A 140 21.32 -29.47 34.59
N LEU A 141 22.03 -29.59 33.47
CA LEU A 141 23.16 -30.52 33.34
C LEU A 141 24.27 -30.20 34.35
N LEU A 142 24.58 -28.93 34.58
CA LEU A 142 25.52 -28.51 35.62
C LEU A 142 25.05 -28.93 37.02
N ARG A 143 23.75 -28.85 37.31
CA ARG A 143 23.21 -29.36 38.58
C ARG A 143 23.29 -30.88 38.69
N GLU A 144 23.06 -31.59 37.59
CA GLU A 144 23.19 -33.05 37.54
C GLU A 144 24.65 -33.50 37.72
N SER A 145 25.64 -32.68 37.34
CA SER A 145 27.06 -32.90 37.65
C SER A 145 27.47 -32.50 39.07
N GLY A 146 26.54 -32.00 39.90
CA GLY A 146 26.77 -31.67 41.30
C GLY A 146 26.99 -30.18 41.61
N GLU A 147 26.93 -29.30 40.60
CA GLU A 147 27.10 -27.86 40.82
C GLU A 147 25.90 -27.22 41.51
N THR A 148 26.18 -26.28 42.41
CA THR A 148 25.13 -25.48 43.08
C THR A 148 24.77 -24.25 42.25
N LEU A 149 23.54 -23.73 42.40
CA LEU A 149 23.12 -22.54 41.67
C LEU A 149 23.98 -21.29 41.97
N THR A 150 24.52 -21.19 43.19
CA THR A 150 25.44 -20.12 43.59
C THR A 150 26.77 -20.26 42.86
N THR A 151 27.34 -21.46 42.81
CA THR A 151 28.59 -21.73 42.07
C THR A 151 28.41 -21.51 40.57
N ILE A 152 27.26 -21.89 40.00
CA ILE A 152 26.97 -21.63 38.58
C ILE A 152 26.88 -20.11 38.31
N ALA A 153 26.24 -19.34 39.20
CA ALA A 153 26.15 -17.89 39.07
C ALA A 153 27.53 -17.22 39.14
N GLU A 154 28.38 -17.66 40.06
CA GLU A 154 29.78 -17.21 40.15
C GLU A 154 30.58 -17.58 38.89
N LEU A 155 30.37 -18.78 38.34
CA LEU A 155 31.06 -19.27 37.14
C LEU A 155 30.64 -18.54 35.86
N THR A 156 29.37 -18.15 35.72
CA THR A 156 28.89 -17.41 34.55
C THR A 156 28.98 -15.89 34.69
N GLY A 157 29.20 -15.39 35.92
CA GLY A 157 29.15 -13.96 36.24
C GLY A 157 27.72 -13.39 36.27
N ASP A 158 26.70 -14.24 36.24
CA ASP A 158 25.30 -13.83 36.28
C ASP A 158 24.79 -13.70 37.72
N GLY A 159 23.75 -12.90 37.91
CA GLY A 159 23.02 -12.89 39.18
C GLY A 159 22.28 -14.22 39.41
N LEU A 160 22.23 -14.68 40.67
CA LEU A 160 21.49 -15.90 41.05
C LEU A 160 20.02 -15.89 40.59
N GLY A 161 19.41 -14.70 40.51
CA GLY A 161 18.06 -14.50 39.98
C GLY A 161 17.94 -14.86 38.49
N GLU A 162 18.95 -14.53 37.68
CA GLU A 162 18.99 -14.80 36.24
C GLU A 162 19.19 -16.29 35.98
N VAL A 163 20.13 -16.93 36.70
CA VAL A 163 20.33 -18.39 36.64
C VAL A 163 19.05 -19.14 36.99
N ARG A 164 18.35 -18.73 38.05
CA ARG A 164 17.03 -19.27 38.41
C ARG A 164 15.99 -19.01 37.32
N ALA A 165 16.01 -17.83 36.70
CA ALA A 165 15.09 -17.48 35.63
C ALA A 165 15.27 -18.36 34.39
N MET A 166 16.51 -18.58 33.96
CA MET A 166 16.84 -19.47 32.85
C MET A 166 16.52 -20.93 33.17
N LEU A 167 16.78 -21.38 34.40
CA LEU A 167 16.42 -22.74 34.83
C LEU A 167 14.91 -23.01 34.74
N ARG A 168 14.04 -22.00 34.94
CA ARG A 168 12.57 -22.17 34.76
C ARG A 168 12.19 -22.56 33.34
N HIS A 169 13.01 -22.24 32.35
CA HIS A 169 12.80 -22.59 30.96
C HIS A 169 13.40 -23.95 30.57
N ALA A 170 14.05 -24.67 31.50
CA ALA A 170 14.61 -25.97 31.21
C ALA A 170 13.52 -26.95 30.73
N PRO A 171 13.72 -27.65 29.59
CA PRO A 171 12.72 -28.54 29.02
C PRO A 171 12.50 -29.72 29.97
N LYS A 172 11.30 -29.92 30.48
CA LYS A 172 10.99 -31.05 31.39
C LYS A 172 11.43 -32.35 30.74
N ILE A 173 12.17 -33.18 31.48
CA ILE A 173 12.53 -34.52 31.01
C ILE A 173 11.23 -35.33 31.03
N GLU A 174 10.51 -35.36 29.93
CA GLU A 174 9.50 -36.40 29.75
C GLU A 174 10.26 -37.72 29.74
N LYS A 175 9.90 -38.61 30.67
CA LYS A 175 10.42 -39.98 30.70
C LYS A 175 10.27 -40.52 29.28
N ARG A 176 11.39 -40.73 28.58
CA ARG A 176 11.41 -41.43 27.30
C ARG A 176 10.75 -42.77 27.55
N THR A 177 9.47 -42.91 27.24
CA THR A 177 8.88 -44.22 27.04
C THR A 177 9.69 -44.82 25.90
N ALA A 178 10.34 -45.95 26.19
CA ALA A 178 11.28 -46.59 25.31
C ALA A 178 10.65 -46.77 23.92
N ARG A 179 11.04 -45.93 22.95
CA ARG A 179 10.82 -46.23 21.55
C ARG A 179 11.72 -47.43 21.26
N LYS A 180 11.08 -48.59 21.32
CA LYS A 180 11.59 -49.93 21.01
C LYS A 180 12.55 -49.85 19.82
N GLY A 181 13.79 -50.25 20.06
CA GLY A 181 14.85 -50.27 19.05
C GLY A 181 14.56 -51.27 17.95
N SER A 182 15.10 -50.98 16.77
CA SER A 182 15.53 -51.93 15.73
C SER A 182 16.17 -51.13 14.60
N HIS A 183 17.48 -50.90 14.66
CA HIS A 183 18.31 -50.86 13.46
C HIS A 183 19.61 -51.57 13.80
N ALA A 184 19.61 -52.86 13.52
CA ALA A 184 20.75 -53.73 13.62
C ALA A 184 21.76 -53.36 12.54
N LEU A 185 23.03 -53.34 12.94
CA LEU A 185 24.20 -53.27 12.08
C LEU A 185 24.39 -54.62 11.38
N GLY A 186 24.57 -54.58 10.07
CA GLY A 186 25.18 -55.62 9.24
C GLY A 186 25.47 -54.96 7.89
N GLY A 187 26.68 -54.91 7.33
CA GLY A 187 27.85 -55.75 7.50
C GLY A 187 28.08 -56.52 6.19
N PHE A 188 29.02 -56.02 5.36
CA PHE A 188 29.64 -56.65 4.16
C PHE A 188 28.73 -56.81 2.91
N GLY A 189 29.14 -56.61 1.65
CA GLY A 189 30.39 -56.23 0.96
C GLY A 189 30.34 -56.70 -0.51
N VAL A 190 30.86 -55.87 -1.45
CA VAL A 190 31.34 -56.21 -2.84
C VAL A 190 30.25 -56.44 -3.92
N VAL A 191 30.27 -55.99 -5.20
CA VAL A 191 31.27 -55.63 -6.25
C VAL A 191 30.68 -54.59 -7.24
N GLY A 192 31.49 -53.69 -7.84
CA GLY A 192 31.12 -52.66 -8.86
C GLY A 192 31.04 -53.19 -10.33
N PRO A 193 31.39 -52.43 -11.42
CA PRO A 193 31.72 -51.00 -11.62
C PRO A 193 31.05 -50.33 -12.88
N SER A 194 31.56 -49.17 -13.33
CA SER A 194 31.29 -48.37 -14.59
C SER A 194 30.24 -47.25 -14.43
N GLU A 195 30.35 -46.03 -14.96
CA GLU A 195 31.29 -45.29 -15.82
C GLU A 195 31.03 -43.77 -15.59
N GLY A 196 32.00 -42.91 -15.93
CA GLY A 196 32.02 -41.47 -15.59
C GLY A 196 31.09 -40.53 -16.41
N PRO A 197 31.59 -39.38 -16.88
CA PRO A 197 31.51 -38.09 -16.18
C PRO A 197 30.96 -36.93 -17.04
N GLY A 198 30.86 -35.72 -16.47
CA GLY A 198 30.77 -34.43 -17.20
C GLY A 198 29.36 -33.84 -17.23
N GLY A 199 29.11 -32.63 -16.72
CA GLY A 199 29.47 -31.33 -17.29
C GLY A 199 28.13 -30.65 -17.64
N GLY A 200 27.75 -29.51 -17.09
CA GLY A 200 28.38 -28.21 -17.27
C GLY A 200 27.68 -27.45 -18.40
N ALA A 201 27.16 -26.26 -18.10
CA ALA A 201 26.61 -25.23 -19.00
C ALA A 201 25.22 -25.44 -19.62
N THR A 202 24.26 -24.61 -19.19
CA THR A 202 23.16 -24.16 -20.05
C THR A 202 23.38 -22.68 -20.33
N ASP A 203 23.94 -22.39 -21.49
CA ASP A 203 23.99 -21.05 -22.07
C ASP A 203 22.61 -20.65 -22.60
N ASN A 204 22.27 -19.40 -22.32
CA ASN A 204 21.21 -18.61 -22.92
C ASN A 204 21.58 -18.31 -24.38
N PRO A 205 20.61 -18.35 -25.30
CA PRO A 205 20.35 -17.18 -26.12
C PRO A 205 18.83 -16.94 -26.22
N GLU A 206 18.32 -15.72 -26.39
CA GLU A 206 18.44 -14.99 -27.65
C GLU A 206 17.77 -13.61 -27.49
N ALA A 207 18.54 -12.56 -27.76
CA ALA A 207 18.06 -11.24 -28.08
C ALA A 207 18.96 -10.69 -29.20
N ALA A 208 18.43 -10.58 -30.42
CA ALA A 208 18.83 -9.57 -31.41
C ALA A 208 17.89 -9.57 -32.65
N SER A 209 17.18 -8.47 -32.80
CA SER A 209 16.89 -7.70 -34.03
C SER A 209 16.60 -8.39 -35.38
N ALA A 210 15.40 -8.11 -35.91
CA ALA A 210 15.15 -7.62 -37.27
C ALA A 210 13.87 -6.75 -37.27
#